data_AF-A0A4Q7MJJ4-F1
#
_entry.id   AF-A0A4Q7MJJ4-F1
#
_cell.length_a   1.000
_cell.length_b   1.000
_cell.length_c   1.000
_cell.angle_alpha   90.00
_cell.angle_beta   90.00
_cell.angle_gamma   90.00
#
_symmetry.space_group_name_H-M   'P 1'
#
loop_
_entity.id
_entity.type
_entity.pdbx_description
1 polymer ?
#
loop_
_entity_poly.entity_id
_entity_poly.type
_entity_poly.pdbx_seq_one_letter_code
_entity_poly.pdbx_strand_id
1 'polypeptide(L)'
;MTDETDAAGEPTTPGDPRRDSADSAATPGEHPGATAGTNAADADTTADATTPAGATGVGASVAAFARRHRLALSITGGALALALLGTGAVFAGAAVSGGGDVEAIAATSTPTPTADPARPAPAAAAAASRIRTCSVADRAADGRLANLQAQVVNAATGEVLYDRGGTTPSRTASVMKVLTSAAALTVLGPDHRATTTVVKGAEPGSVVLVGGGDVTLSRTPSGTETVYPGAAHLDELAAQVRAAWDADPANPPLTKLVLDASLFGGDEWEPSWDPAEREFGYMSNITALQVDGDRDDPGANTSWRSGDPIGRAGDAFASELGGISVIERGTAPAGAAQLGQVASPTVAQLIDKALVVSDNTVAEMLARLVAIEAGTGNTFGAINEAVLQGLAPYGIDTAGITVVDGSGLSDNNAVPPSYLTRLFAKINAREAHLGVIMDGLPVSGQRGSLSYSDRFAGDNAVADGAVSAKTGWIETGYTLSGVIRAQDGSTLTFAIYALGDVSDDTKQAIDTLTTGFFLCGDNLANT
;
A
#
# COMPACT_ATOMS: atom_id res chain seq x y z
N MET A 1 45.32 -79.08 -16.60
CA MET A 1 44.79 -79.53 -15.30
C MET A 1 43.88 -78.40 -14.83
N THR A 2 42.61 -78.46 -15.25
CA THR A 2 41.37 -78.66 -14.42
C THR A 2 40.97 -77.37 -13.70
N ASP A 3 39.98 -76.62 -14.22
CA ASP A 3 38.54 -76.54 -13.80
C ASP A 3 38.37 -75.91 -12.39
N GLU A 4 37.44 -75.01 -12.05
CA GLU A 4 36.12 -74.61 -12.57
C GLU A 4 35.60 -73.33 -11.84
N THR A 5 34.61 -72.64 -12.43
CA THR A 5 33.46 -71.85 -11.88
C THR A 5 33.55 -70.48 -11.14
N ASP A 6 32.79 -69.53 -11.72
CA ASP A 6 31.83 -68.51 -11.21
C ASP A 6 32.13 -67.55 -10.03
N ALA A 7 31.97 -66.24 -10.29
CA ALA A 7 30.81 -65.42 -9.84
C ALA A 7 31.09 -63.91 -9.97
N ALA A 8 30.13 -63.17 -10.55
CA ALA A 8 30.14 -61.72 -10.68
C ALA A 8 29.60 -61.01 -9.42
N GLY A 9 30.15 -59.85 -9.08
CA GLY A 9 29.64 -58.94 -8.04
C GLY A 9 30.20 -57.52 -8.19
N GLU A 10 29.34 -56.57 -8.53
CA GLU A 10 29.59 -55.12 -8.58
C GLU A 10 29.48 -54.46 -7.18
N PRO A 11 30.14 -53.29 -6.97
CA PRO A 11 30.17 -52.62 -5.67
C PRO A 11 29.04 -51.60 -5.46
N THR A 12 28.72 -51.43 -4.18
CA THR A 12 27.64 -50.67 -3.54
C THR A 12 27.81 -49.15 -3.48
N THR A 13 26.71 -48.41 -3.64
CA THR A 13 26.51 -46.99 -3.24
C THR A 13 25.81 -46.90 -1.87
N PRO A 14 26.09 -45.88 -1.02
CA PRO A 14 25.40 -45.70 0.27
C PRO A 14 24.09 -44.92 0.12
N GLY A 15 23.06 -45.37 0.86
CA GLY A 15 21.69 -44.85 0.83
C GLY A 15 21.38 -43.70 1.79
N ASP A 16 20.28 -43.05 1.45
CA ASP A 16 19.57 -41.93 2.09
C ASP A 16 18.65 -42.42 3.24
N PRO A 17 18.61 -41.75 4.41
CA PRO A 17 17.69 -42.10 5.49
C PRO A 17 16.58 -41.05 5.67
N ARG A 18 15.37 -41.33 5.17
CA ARG A 18 14.12 -40.73 5.70
C ARG A 18 12.95 -41.73 5.65
N ARG A 19 12.60 -42.29 6.80
CA ARG A 19 11.26 -42.78 7.15
C ARG A 19 11.06 -42.69 8.66
N ASP A 20 9.79 -42.56 9.03
CA ASP A 20 9.16 -42.46 10.35
C ASP A 20 8.90 -40.98 10.76
N SER A 21 7.67 -40.52 11.01
CA SER A 21 6.45 -41.21 11.45
C SER A 21 5.16 -40.47 11.04
N ALA A 22 4.09 -41.23 10.80
CA ALA A 22 2.68 -40.83 10.90
C ALA A 22 2.34 -40.38 12.35
N ASP A 23 1.22 -39.78 12.73
CA ASP A 23 -0.19 -39.95 12.33
C ASP A 23 -1.02 -38.95 13.15
N SER A 24 -2.14 -38.44 12.63
CA SER A 24 -3.39 -38.10 13.37
C SER A 24 -4.34 -37.28 12.51
N ALA A 25 -5.17 -38.00 11.76
CA ALA A 25 -6.40 -37.49 11.17
C ALA A 25 -7.50 -37.39 12.24
N ALA A 26 -8.27 -36.30 12.23
CA ALA A 26 -9.52 -36.19 12.96
C ALA A 26 -10.67 -35.94 11.98
N THR A 27 -11.67 -36.83 12.02
CA THR A 27 -12.92 -36.83 11.28
C THR A 27 -13.91 -35.76 11.78
N PRO A 28 -14.78 -35.20 10.92
CA PRO A 28 -15.89 -34.34 11.34
C PRO A 28 -17.15 -35.17 11.67
N GLY A 29 -17.83 -34.81 12.76
CA GLY A 29 -19.12 -35.39 13.16
C GLY A 29 -20.32 -34.55 12.73
N GLU A 30 -21.38 -35.21 12.27
CA GLU A 30 -22.67 -34.65 11.84
C GLU A 30 -23.69 -34.47 12.99
N HIS A 31 -24.38 -33.30 12.95
CA HIS A 31 -25.83 -33.01 13.17
C HIS A 31 -26.54 -33.32 14.53
N PRO A 32 -27.77 -32.74 14.82
CA PRO A 32 -28.69 -31.92 13.99
C PRO A 32 -29.36 -30.66 14.66
N GLY A 33 -29.89 -29.77 13.80
CA GLY A 33 -31.28 -29.25 13.84
C GLY A 33 -31.70 -28.11 14.78
N ALA A 34 -32.07 -26.95 14.22
CA ALA A 34 -33.24 -26.17 14.63
C ALA A 34 -33.69 -25.18 13.53
N THR A 35 -35.00 -24.98 13.46
CA THR A 35 -35.84 -24.46 12.39
C THR A 35 -36.04 -22.94 12.35
N ALA A 36 -36.18 -22.43 11.13
CA ALA A 36 -37.15 -21.45 10.61
C ALA A 36 -37.73 -20.35 11.52
N GLY A 37 -37.58 -19.11 11.05
CA GLY A 37 -38.38 -17.95 11.47
C GLY A 37 -38.43 -16.90 10.36
N THR A 38 -39.52 -16.92 9.60
CA THR A 38 -39.94 -15.91 8.62
C THR A 38 -40.20 -14.56 9.28
N ASN A 39 -39.90 -13.45 8.59
CA ASN A 39 -40.77 -12.26 8.61
C ASN A 39 -40.53 -11.39 7.36
N ALA A 40 -41.57 -11.34 6.53
CA ALA A 40 -41.83 -10.27 5.59
C ALA A 40 -42.56 -9.14 6.33
N ALA A 41 -42.27 -7.89 5.99
CA ALA A 41 -43.22 -6.79 6.10
C ALA A 41 -42.82 -5.67 5.13
N ASP A 42 -43.77 -5.36 4.26
CA ASP A 42 -43.83 -4.28 3.29
C ASP A 42 -43.61 -2.88 3.89
N ALA A 43 -43.09 -1.97 3.07
CA ALA A 43 -43.63 -0.62 2.93
C ALA A 43 -43.20 -0.02 1.58
N ASP A 44 -44.15 -0.09 0.65
CA ASP A 44 -44.34 0.72 -0.55
C ASP A 44 -44.29 2.24 -0.23
N THR A 45 -43.65 3.03 -1.10
CA THR A 45 -44.22 4.29 -1.59
C THR A 45 -43.49 4.79 -2.84
N THR A 46 -44.28 4.81 -3.91
CA THR A 46 -44.10 5.39 -5.24
C THR A 46 -43.90 6.92 -5.29
N ALA A 47 -43.12 7.38 -6.28
CA ALA A 47 -43.37 8.51 -7.21
C ALA A 47 -42.03 8.86 -7.90
N ASP A 48 -41.73 8.39 -9.11
CA ASP A 48 -42.23 8.83 -10.42
C ASP A 48 -42.11 10.35 -10.68
N ALA A 49 -41.18 10.74 -11.56
CA ALA A 49 -41.44 11.59 -12.73
C ALA A 49 -40.15 12.22 -13.32
N THR A 50 -39.76 11.68 -14.47
CA THR A 50 -39.59 12.41 -15.74
C THR A 50 -38.37 13.33 -15.95
N THR A 51 -37.41 12.81 -16.73
CA THR A 51 -36.51 13.54 -17.64
C THR A 51 -37.28 14.39 -18.66
N PRO A 52 -36.68 15.45 -19.23
CA PRO A 52 -36.25 15.24 -20.62
C PRO A 52 -34.87 15.85 -20.97
N ALA A 53 -34.35 15.25 -22.04
CA ALA A 53 -33.08 15.48 -22.71
C ALA A 53 -32.90 16.87 -23.33
N GLY A 54 -31.65 17.21 -23.66
CA GLY A 54 -31.32 18.30 -24.57
C GLY A 54 -29.82 18.56 -24.70
N ALA A 55 -29.24 18.04 -25.78
CA ALA A 55 -27.83 18.07 -26.15
C ALA A 55 -27.21 19.48 -26.32
N THR A 56 -25.88 19.58 -26.18
CA THR A 56 -24.89 20.02 -27.20
C THR A 56 -23.64 20.65 -26.56
N GLY A 57 -22.47 20.38 -27.16
CA GLY A 57 -21.43 21.42 -27.32
C GLY A 57 -20.15 21.29 -26.51
N VAL A 58 -19.12 20.82 -27.20
CA VAL A 58 -17.69 20.81 -26.85
C VAL A 58 -17.09 22.23 -26.77
N GLY A 59 -16.19 22.46 -25.81
CA GLY A 59 -14.97 23.26 -26.04
C GLY A 59 -14.78 24.58 -25.26
N ALA A 60 -13.78 24.57 -24.37
CA ALA A 60 -12.98 25.71 -23.86
C ALA A 60 -13.75 26.81 -23.08
N SER A 61 -13.21 27.51 -22.08
CA SER A 61 -11.83 27.83 -21.75
C SER A 61 -11.78 28.36 -20.31
N VAL A 62 -10.65 28.15 -19.67
CA VAL A 62 -10.18 28.80 -18.44
C VAL A 62 -10.29 30.33 -18.56
N ALA A 63 -11.30 30.96 -17.93
CA ALA A 63 -11.30 32.35 -17.45
C ALA A 63 -12.71 32.82 -16.99
N ALA A 64 -13.27 32.30 -15.89
CA ALA A 64 -14.50 32.87 -15.31
C ALA A 64 -14.79 32.48 -13.85
N PHE A 65 -13.84 32.63 -12.91
CA PHE A 65 -14.13 32.43 -11.47
C PHE A 65 -13.77 33.62 -10.57
N ALA A 66 -13.03 34.63 -11.06
CA ALA A 66 -12.69 35.82 -10.28
C ALA A 66 -13.61 37.00 -10.65
N ARG A 67 -14.90 36.94 -10.30
CA ARG A 67 -15.81 38.12 -10.31
C ARG A 67 -17.18 37.86 -9.66
N ARG A 68 -17.21 37.51 -8.37
CA ARG A 68 -18.41 37.42 -7.50
C ARG A 68 -17.87 37.53 -6.07
N HIS A 69 -18.11 38.49 -5.19
CA HIS A 69 -19.18 39.45 -4.96
C HIS A 69 -18.62 40.63 -4.13
N ARG A 70 -19.00 41.87 -4.47
CA ARG A 70 -18.88 43.04 -3.56
C ARG A 70 -20.15 43.89 -3.65
N LEU A 71 -20.52 44.44 -2.48
CA LEU A 71 -21.63 45.36 -2.13
C LEU A 71 -22.98 44.69 -1.81
N ALA A 72 -23.68 44.97 -0.69
CA ALA A 72 -23.75 46.22 0.09
C ALA A 72 -24.24 46.06 1.56
N LEU A 73 -24.25 47.22 2.27
CA LEU A 73 -24.69 47.61 3.64
C LEU A 73 -23.58 47.67 4.72
N SER A 74 -23.36 48.75 5.51
CA SER A 74 -23.98 50.09 5.58
C SER A 74 -23.21 51.02 6.58
N ILE A 75 -22.91 52.26 6.13
CA ILE A 75 -23.03 53.60 6.77
C ILE A 75 -22.50 53.87 8.20
N THR A 76 -21.47 54.74 8.32
CA THR A 76 -21.38 56.03 9.09
C THR A 76 -19.96 56.60 8.86
N GLY A 77 -19.62 57.88 8.69
CA GLY A 77 -20.29 59.19 8.64
C GLY A 77 -19.24 60.27 8.94
N GLY A 78 -19.07 61.28 8.06
CA GLY A 78 -18.33 62.54 8.33
C GLY A 78 -16.84 62.57 7.91
N ALA A 79 -16.51 62.97 6.67
CA ALA A 79 -16.20 64.35 6.21
C ALA A 79 -14.68 64.62 6.17
N LEU A 80 -14.07 64.50 4.97
CA LEU A 80 -13.69 65.59 4.03
C LEU A 80 -12.36 66.27 4.44
N ALA A 81 -11.21 65.91 3.85
CA ALA A 81 -10.61 66.49 2.63
C ALA A 81 -10.40 68.02 2.73
N LEU A 82 -9.30 68.67 2.39
CA LEU A 82 -8.09 68.37 1.63
C LEU A 82 -7.16 69.60 1.79
N ALA A 83 -5.89 69.47 1.39
CA ALA A 83 -5.09 70.48 0.69
C ALA A 83 -4.02 71.30 1.45
N LEU A 84 -2.77 70.93 1.12
CA LEU A 84 -1.72 71.75 0.49
C LEU A 84 -1.02 72.87 1.29
N LEU A 85 0.28 72.60 1.50
CA LEU A 85 1.44 73.45 1.19
C LEU A 85 1.48 74.92 1.67
N GLY A 86 2.47 75.18 2.51
CA GLY A 86 3.51 76.15 2.16
C GLY A 86 3.52 77.48 2.91
N THR A 87 4.68 77.73 3.54
CA THR A 87 5.25 79.04 3.93
C THR A 87 4.45 79.86 4.94
N GLY A 88 4.99 80.77 5.73
CA GLY A 88 6.29 81.39 5.84
C GLY A 88 6.25 82.27 7.10
N ALA A 89 7.41 82.70 7.54
CA ALA A 89 7.66 83.11 8.91
C ALA A 89 7.54 84.64 9.17
N VAL A 90 7.51 84.96 10.48
CA VAL A 90 8.05 86.15 11.19
C VAL A 90 7.27 87.48 11.23
N PHE A 91 7.40 88.11 12.43
CA PHE A 91 7.30 89.54 12.82
C PHE A 91 5.90 90.07 13.20
N ALA A 92 5.69 90.94 14.20
CA ALA A 92 6.55 91.58 15.20
C ALA A 92 5.69 92.39 16.18
N GLY A 93 6.18 92.54 17.43
CA GLY A 93 6.17 93.77 18.26
C GLY A 93 4.82 94.35 18.72
N ALA A 94 4.72 95.17 19.76
CA ALA A 94 5.63 95.74 20.75
C ALA A 94 4.68 96.34 21.83
N ALA A 95 4.89 96.25 23.15
CA ALA A 95 5.77 97.06 24.01
C ALA A 95 4.94 97.73 25.13
N VAL A 96 5.67 98.17 26.16
CA VAL A 96 5.33 98.97 27.37
C VAL A 96 5.07 98.15 28.65
N SER A 97 5.73 98.36 29.79
CA SER A 97 7.00 99.00 30.18
C SER A 97 7.16 98.83 31.71
N GLY A 98 8.40 98.66 32.18
CA GLY A 98 8.84 98.96 33.55
C GLY A 98 8.74 97.79 34.53
N GLY A 99 9.77 97.39 35.28
CA GLY A 99 11.09 97.93 35.54
C GLY A 99 11.60 97.22 36.80
N GLY A 100 12.77 96.60 36.74
CA GLY A 100 13.33 95.85 37.86
C GLY A 100 14.39 94.86 37.38
N ASP A 101 15.62 95.37 37.21
CA ASP A 101 16.79 94.55 36.92
C ASP A 101 17.09 93.65 38.14
N VAL A 102 16.83 92.36 37.98
CA VAL A 102 17.40 91.29 38.79
C VAL A 102 18.17 90.39 37.83
N GLU A 103 19.49 90.35 38.00
CA GLU A 103 20.38 89.37 37.37
C GLU A 103 19.91 87.96 37.74
N ALA A 104 19.11 87.37 36.86
CA ALA A 104 18.70 85.98 36.93
C ALA A 104 19.77 85.11 36.28
N ILE A 105 20.48 84.42 37.15
CA ILE A 105 21.39 83.30 36.91
C ILE A 105 20.83 82.41 35.78
N ALA A 106 21.60 82.25 34.70
CA ALA A 106 21.24 81.39 33.59
C ALA A 106 21.05 79.94 34.08
N ALA A 107 19.86 79.38 33.86
CA ALA A 107 19.59 77.97 34.11
C ALA A 107 20.37 77.13 33.10
N THR A 108 21.37 76.38 33.58
CA THR A 108 22.05 75.35 32.81
C THR A 108 21.03 74.27 32.44
N SER A 109 20.81 74.03 31.15
CA SER A 109 19.97 72.93 30.66
C SER A 109 20.47 71.60 31.23
N THR A 110 19.61 70.89 31.95
CA THR A 110 19.86 69.53 32.41
C THR A 110 20.07 68.63 31.18
N PRO A 111 21.14 67.81 31.10
CA PRO A 111 21.29 66.88 29.99
C PRO A 111 20.12 65.89 29.99
N THR A 112 19.44 65.74 28.85
CA THR A 112 18.47 64.68 28.63
C THR A 112 19.16 63.33 28.91
N PRO A 113 18.58 62.45 29.75
CA PRO A 113 19.18 61.14 29.99
C PRO A 113 19.27 60.38 28.66
N THR A 114 20.48 60.04 28.24
CA THR A 114 20.71 59.07 27.17
C THR A 114 20.05 57.77 27.60
N ALA A 115 19.10 57.27 26.82
CA ALA A 115 18.51 55.95 27.07
C ALA A 115 19.64 54.90 27.06
N ASP A 116 19.81 54.22 28.18
CA ASP A 116 20.72 53.07 28.31
C ASP A 116 20.36 52.07 27.20
N PRO A 117 21.33 51.52 26.43
CA PRO A 117 21.00 50.50 25.43
C PRO A 117 20.24 49.38 26.13
N ALA A 118 19.05 49.07 25.61
CA ALA A 118 18.19 48.04 26.18
C ALA A 118 19.01 46.76 26.38
N ARG A 119 19.12 46.32 27.64
CA ARG A 119 19.79 45.07 27.99
C ARG A 119 19.19 43.97 27.09
N PRO A 120 20.00 43.17 26.39
CA PRO A 120 19.48 42.07 25.58
C PRO A 120 18.60 41.18 26.47
N ALA A 121 17.30 41.17 26.20
CA ALA A 121 16.42 40.19 26.79
C ALA A 121 16.89 38.82 26.26
N PRO A 122 17.04 37.79 27.11
CA PRO A 122 17.32 36.45 26.63
C PRO A 122 16.32 36.09 25.53
N ALA A 123 16.81 35.54 24.41
CA ALA A 123 15.96 34.84 23.47
C ALA A 123 15.10 33.84 24.27
N ALA A 124 13.82 33.73 23.90
CA ALA A 124 12.80 32.96 24.60
C ALA A 124 13.37 31.76 25.36
N ALA A 125 13.06 31.67 26.66
CA ALA A 125 13.51 30.56 27.50
C ALA A 125 13.34 29.24 26.76
N ALA A 126 14.41 28.45 26.66
CA ALA A 126 14.34 27.13 26.04
C ALA A 126 13.16 26.39 26.67
N ALA A 127 12.23 25.90 25.83
CA ALA A 127 11.09 25.15 26.30
C ALA A 127 11.61 24.01 27.20
N ALA A 128 10.98 23.81 28.36
CA ALA A 128 11.35 22.73 29.25
C ALA A 128 11.29 21.40 28.48
N SER A 129 12.43 20.74 28.33
CA SER A 129 12.49 19.43 27.68
C SER A 129 11.89 18.40 28.64
N ARG A 130 10.86 17.68 28.20
CA ARG A 130 10.24 16.60 28.96
C ARG A 130 11.26 15.46 29.09
N ILE A 131 11.62 15.10 30.31
CA ILE A 131 12.43 13.89 30.54
C ILE A 131 11.52 12.67 30.40
N ARG A 132 11.76 11.87 29.37
CA ARG A 132 11.09 10.59 29.15
C ARG A 132 11.74 9.50 29.99
N THR A 133 10.93 8.68 30.64
CA THR A 133 11.41 7.70 31.63
C THR A 133 11.00 6.27 31.37
N CYS A 134 10.07 6.01 30.43
CA CYS A 134 9.66 4.65 30.13
C CYS A 134 10.67 3.97 29.20
N SER A 135 11.24 2.85 29.64
CA SER A 135 12.27 2.13 28.88
C SER A 135 11.72 0.82 28.33
N VAL A 136 12.19 0.46 27.14
CA VAL A 136 12.00 -0.86 26.53
C VAL A 136 13.31 -1.65 26.42
N ALA A 137 14.39 -1.21 27.10
CA ALA A 137 15.73 -1.77 26.91
C ALA A 137 15.78 -3.30 27.08
N ASP A 138 15.12 -3.85 28.11
CA ASP A 138 15.08 -5.30 28.35
C ASP A 138 14.36 -6.05 27.21
N ARG A 139 13.29 -5.46 26.65
CA ARG A 139 12.54 -6.05 25.51
C ARG A 139 13.36 -5.98 24.23
N ALA A 140 14.08 -4.88 24.01
CA ALA A 140 14.95 -4.70 22.87
C ALA A 140 16.24 -5.55 22.93
N ALA A 141 16.62 -6.00 24.12
CA ALA A 141 17.74 -6.91 24.36
C ALA A 141 17.37 -8.40 24.25
N ASP A 142 16.11 -8.73 23.91
CA ASP A 142 15.70 -10.11 23.69
C ASP A 142 16.49 -10.72 22.52
N GLY A 143 17.23 -11.80 22.80
CA GLY A 143 18.11 -12.44 21.83
C GLY A 143 17.40 -12.96 20.58
N ARG A 144 16.08 -13.22 20.65
CA ARG A 144 15.26 -13.64 19.51
C ARG A 144 15.13 -12.54 18.44
N LEU A 145 15.35 -11.28 18.80
CA LEU A 145 15.34 -10.17 17.84
C LEU A 145 16.59 -10.13 16.93
N ALA A 146 17.58 -11.00 17.19
CA ALA A 146 18.83 -11.09 16.45
C ALA A 146 19.47 -9.71 16.23
N ASN A 147 19.63 -9.27 14.97
CA ASN A 147 20.11 -7.93 14.66
C ASN A 147 18.91 -6.97 14.57
N LEU A 148 18.53 -6.42 15.72
CA LEU A 148 17.43 -5.45 15.81
C LEU A 148 17.77 -4.14 15.10
N GLN A 149 16.89 -3.73 14.20
CA GLN A 149 16.74 -2.34 13.76
C GLN A 149 15.33 -1.88 14.10
N ALA A 150 15.18 -0.68 14.66
CA ALA A 150 13.86 -0.16 14.97
C ALA A 150 13.84 1.37 15.03
N GLN A 151 12.71 1.95 14.69
CA GLN A 151 12.43 3.36 14.94
C GLN A 151 10.98 3.54 15.40
N VAL A 152 10.77 4.46 16.35
CA VAL A 152 9.45 4.90 16.82
C VAL A 152 9.39 6.42 16.78
N VAL A 153 8.31 6.96 16.23
CA VAL A 153 8.08 8.39 16.05
C VAL A 153 6.72 8.76 16.63
N ASN A 154 6.63 9.89 17.34
CA ASN A 154 5.35 10.49 17.68
C ASN A 154 4.71 11.05 16.41
N ALA A 155 3.57 10.48 15.98
CA ALA A 155 2.96 10.81 14.70
C ALA A 155 2.46 12.26 14.61
N ALA A 156 2.16 12.90 15.75
CA ALA A 156 1.66 14.28 15.79
C ALA A 156 2.77 15.33 15.72
N THR A 157 3.93 15.04 16.31
CA THR A 157 5.05 16.00 16.40
C THR A 157 6.18 15.71 15.40
N GLY A 158 6.25 14.49 14.88
CA GLY A 158 7.38 14.01 14.07
C GLY A 158 8.64 13.72 14.88
N GLU A 159 8.57 13.76 16.21
CA GLU A 159 9.72 13.52 17.08
C GLU A 159 10.09 12.04 17.14
N VAL A 160 11.36 11.72 16.91
CA VAL A 160 11.90 10.37 17.07
C VAL A 160 12.05 10.05 18.56
N LEU A 161 11.30 9.06 19.03
CA LEU A 161 11.27 8.64 20.45
C LEU A 161 12.26 7.51 20.74
N TYR A 162 12.47 6.62 19.77
CA TYR A 162 13.36 5.47 19.87
C TYR A 162 14.02 5.22 18.53
N ASP A 163 15.33 4.96 18.53
CA ASP A 163 16.08 4.69 17.30
C ASP A 163 17.23 3.69 17.53
N ARG A 164 17.20 2.60 16.77
CA ARG A 164 18.25 1.59 16.67
C ARG A 164 18.48 1.33 15.19
N GLY A 165 19.48 1.98 14.60
CA GLY A 165 19.80 1.80 13.17
C GLY A 165 18.69 2.25 12.22
N GLY A 166 17.85 3.22 12.59
CA GLY A 166 16.67 3.58 11.81
C GLY A 166 16.96 4.19 10.44
N THR A 167 18.20 4.59 10.17
CA THR A 167 18.65 5.10 8.85
C THR A 167 19.34 4.04 8.01
N THR A 168 19.52 2.82 8.51
CA THR A 168 20.18 1.73 7.78
C THR A 168 19.17 1.03 6.87
N PRO A 169 19.30 1.07 5.54
CA PRO A 169 18.43 0.32 4.66
C PRO A 169 18.64 -1.19 4.84
N SER A 170 17.56 -1.96 4.92
CA SER A 170 17.60 -3.41 5.08
C SER A 170 16.34 -4.06 4.52
N ARG A 171 16.42 -5.37 4.24
CA ARG A 171 15.29 -6.17 3.76
C ARG A 171 14.11 -6.08 4.71
N THR A 172 12.93 -5.90 4.14
CA THR A 172 11.71 -5.60 4.90
C THR A 172 10.78 -6.80 5.01
N ALA A 173 11.05 -7.89 4.30
CA ALA A 173 10.04 -8.90 4.00
C ALA A 173 8.74 -8.23 3.47
N SER A 174 7.58 -8.82 3.75
CA SER A 174 6.26 -8.33 3.30
C SER A 174 5.82 -6.92 3.75
N VAL A 175 6.62 -6.22 4.58
CA VAL A 175 6.39 -4.78 4.81
C VAL A 175 6.64 -3.97 3.52
N MET A 176 7.37 -4.50 2.53
CA MET A 176 7.53 -3.88 1.20
C MET A 176 6.19 -3.55 0.53
N LYS A 177 5.16 -4.37 0.76
CA LYS A 177 3.82 -4.16 0.20
C LYS A 177 3.23 -2.79 0.55
N VAL A 178 3.67 -2.17 1.65
CA VAL A 178 3.27 -0.80 2.02
C VAL A 178 3.79 0.22 1.01
N LEU A 179 5.05 0.09 0.58
CA LEU A 179 5.65 0.96 -0.45
C LEU A 179 4.99 0.72 -1.80
N THR A 180 4.83 -0.54 -2.19
CA THR A 180 4.14 -0.92 -3.44
C THR A 180 2.72 -0.38 -3.48
N SER A 181 1.96 -0.50 -2.38
CA SER A 181 0.61 0.03 -2.28
C SER A 181 0.57 1.55 -2.36
N ALA A 182 1.52 2.24 -1.70
CA ALA A 182 1.62 3.69 -1.75
C ALA A 182 1.95 4.20 -3.16
N ALA A 183 2.85 3.52 -3.87
CA ALA A 183 3.16 3.83 -5.27
C ALA A 183 1.96 3.55 -6.19
N ALA A 184 1.26 2.43 -6.01
CA ALA A 184 0.06 2.09 -6.77
C ALA A 184 -1.06 3.12 -6.59
N LEU A 185 -1.28 3.62 -5.37
CA LEU A 185 -2.27 4.68 -5.13
C LEU A 185 -1.91 5.99 -5.83
N THR A 186 -0.62 6.34 -5.90
CA THR A 186 -0.15 7.54 -6.60
C THR A 186 -0.28 7.41 -8.11
N VAL A 187 0.18 6.27 -8.66
CA VAL A 187 0.38 6.09 -10.10
C VAL A 187 -0.90 5.62 -10.79
N LEU A 188 -1.58 4.63 -10.22
CA LEU A 188 -2.79 4.04 -10.80
C LEU A 188 -4.06 4.74 -10.30
N GLY A 189 -4.07 5.13 -9.03
CA GLY A 189 -5.25 5.61 -8.32
C GLY A 189 -6.10 4.48 -7.72
N PRO A 190 -6.92 4.76 -6.69
CA PRO A 190 -7.62 3.73 -5.93
C PRO A 190 -8.71 2.99 -6.72
N ASP A 191 -9.30 3.64 -7.73
CA ASP A 191 -10.42 3.11 -8.52
C ASP A 191 -9.99 2.37 -9.79
N HIS A 192 -8.69 2.38 -10.10
CA HIS A 192 -8.15 1.70 -11.27
C HIS A 192 -8.43 0.20 -11.21
N ARG A 193 -8.63 -0.41 -12.38
CA ARG A 193 -8.86 -1.86 -12.55
C ARG A 193 -8.04 -2.37 -13.72
N ALA A 194 -7.36 -3.49 -13.53
CA ALA A 194 -6.73 -4.24 -14.61
C ALA A 194 -7.83 -4.88 -15.46
N THR A 195 -7.57 -5.04 -16.76
CA THR A 195 -8.64 -5.36 -17.71
C THR A 195 -8.25 -6.50 -18.64
N THR A 196 -8.99 -7.60 -18.58
CA THR A 196 -8.78 -8.74 -19.49
C THR A 196 -9.74 -8.62 -20.67
N THR A 197 -9.21 -8.75 -21.88
CA THR A 197 -10.01 -8.57 -23.11
C THR A 197 -9.92 -9.78 -24.01
N VAL A 198 -10.94 -9.95 -24.85
CA VAL A 198 -10.88 -10.89 -25.96
C VAL A 198 -11.11 -10.12 -27.26
N VAL A 199 -10.22 -10.33 -28.21
CA VAL A 199 -10.28 -9.71 -29.53
C VAL A 199 -10.33 -10.77 -30.63
N LYS A 200 -10.79 -10.38 -31.82
CA LYS A 200 -10.77 -11.24 -33.01
C LYS A 200 -9.33 -11.57 -33.41
N GLY A 201 -9.04 -12.85 -33.65
CA GLY A 201 -7.73 -13.30 -34.11
C GLY A 201 -7.53 -13.05 -35.60
N ALA A 202 -6.28 -13.23 -36.06
CA ALA A 202 -5.90 -12.98 -37.45
C ALA A 202 -6.42 -14.06 -38.42
N GLU A 203 -6.66 -15.28 -37.92
CA GLU A 203 -7.12 -16.41 -38.71
C GLU A 203 -8.65 -16.59 -38.59
N PRO A 204 -9.34 -17.06 -39.64
CA PRO A 204 -10.75 -17.43 -39.54
C PRO A 204 -10.97 -18.45 -38.40
N GLY A 205 -11.94 -18.18 -37.51
CA GLY A 205 -12.25 -19.08 -36.39
C GLY A 205 -11.33 -18.91 -35.18
N SER A 206 -10.52 -17.85 -35.16
CA SER A 206 -9.61 -17.55 -34.04
C SER A 206 -10.01 -16.33 -33.23
N VAL A 207 -9.75 -16.40 -31.92
CA VAL A 207 -9.82 -15.28 -30.97
C VAL A 207 -8.53 -15.21 -30.15
N VAL A 208 -8.24 -14.04 -29.57
CA VAL A 208 -7.09 -13.82 -28.70
C VAL A 208 -7.59 -13.40 -27.33
N LEU A 209 -7.22 -14.15 -26.29
CA LEU A 209 -7.40 -13.77 -24.89
C LEU A 209 -6.17 -12.95 -24.47
N VAL A 210 -6.39 -11.68 -24.14
CA VAL A 210 -5.34 -10.71 -23.83
C VAL A 210 -5.38 -10.41 -22.34
N GLY A 211 -4.32 -10.83 -21.64
CA GLY A 211 -4.13 -10.58 -20.22
C GLY A 211 -3.73 -9.13 -19.95
N GLY A 212 -4.56 -8.43 -19.19
CA GLY A 212 -4.30 -7.05 -18.76
C GLY A 212 -3.54 -6.93 -17.45
N GLY A 213 -2.93 -8.02 -16.96
CA GLY A 213 -2.28 -8.05 -15.66
C GLY A 213 -3.21 -8.42 -14.51
N ASP A 214 -4.50 -8.68 -14.75
CA ASP A 214 -5.42 -9.10 -13.68
C ASP A 214 -5.09 -10.53 -13.21
N VAL A 215 -4.55 -10.64 -12.00
CA VAL A 215 -4.23 -11.94 -11.38
C VAL A 215 -5.41 -12.55 -10.66
N THR A 216 -6.53 -11.84 -10.55
CA THR A 216 -7.69 -12.24 -9.76
C THR A 216 -8.78 -12.92 -10.57
N LEU A 217 -8.78 -12.75 -11.90
CA LEU A 217 -9.73 -13.35 -12.84
C LEU A 217 -10.03 -14.80 -12.48
N SER A 218 -11.29 -15.17 -12.32
CA SER A 218 -11.65 -16.48 -11.81
C SER A 218 -12.07 -17.45 -12.91
N ARG A 219 -11.61 -18.70 -12.78
CA ARG A 219 -12.12 -19.83 -13.56
C ARG A 219 -13.32 -20.54 -12.92
N THR A 220 -13.73 -20.10 -11.73
CA THR A 220 -14.93 -20.65 -11.09
C THR A 220 -16.19 -20.09 -11.76
N PRO A 221 -17.34 -20.79 -11.70
CA PRO A 221 -18.59 -20.27 -12.26
C PRO A 221 -19.00 -18.95 -11.59
N SER A 222 -19.55 -18.03 -12.37
CA SER A 222 -20.08 -16.75 -11.89
C SER A 222 -20.99 -16.92 -10.69
N GLY A 223 -20.75 -16.10 -9.65
CA GLY A 223 -21.43 -16.19 -8.36
C GLY A 223 -20.76 -17.12 -7.34
N THR A 224 -19.66 -17.78 -7.70
CA THR A 224 -18.81 -18.54 -6.76
C THR A 224 -17.63 -17.69 -6.33
N GLU A 225 -17.62 -17.23 -5.08
CA GLU A 225 -16.51 -16.41 -4.58
C GLU A 225 -15.23 -17.25 -4.37
N THR A 226 -14.09 -16.63 -4.68
CA THR A 226 -12.76 -17.17 -4.43
C THR A 226 -12.10 -16.43 -3.27
N VAL A 227 -10.79 -16.62 -3.08
CA VAL A 227 -10.00 -15.75 -2.20
C VAL A 227 -9.94 -14.29 -2.67
N TYR A 228 -10.44 -13.96 -3.87
CA TYR A 228 -10.52 -12.61 -4.42
C TYR A 228 -11.97 -12.14 -4.57
N PRO A 229 -12.54 -11.50 -3.52
CA PRO A 229 -13.90 -11.00 -3.57
C PRO A 229 -14.14 -10.03 -4.74
N GLY A 230 -15.19 -10.30 -5.51
CA GLY A 230 -15.58 -9.44 -6.65
C GLY A 230 -14.62 -9.54 -7.85
N ALA A 231 -13.86 -10.62 -7.97
CA ALA A 231 -13.16 -10.97 -9.18
C ALA A 231 -14.13 -11.14 -10.35
N ALA A 232 -13.68 -10.81 -11.56
CA ALA A 232 -14.40 -11.17 -12.77
C ALA A 232 -14.29 -12.67 -13.04
N HIS A 233 -15.23 -13.22 -13.81
CA HIS A 233 -15.25 -14.64 -14.15
C HIS A 233 -15.05 -14.90 -15.66
N LEU A 234 -14.43 -16.03 -15.98
CA LEU A 234 -14.19 -16.43 -17.37
C LEU A 234 -15.47 -16.78 -18.14
N ASP A 235 -16.49 -17.31 -17.48
CA ASP A 235 -17.78 -17.65 -18.10
C ASP A 235 -18.56 -16.39 -18.54
N GLU A 236 -18.51 -15.32 -17.75
CA GLU A 236 -19.00 -13.98 -18.13
C GLU A 236 -18.30 -13.46 -19.37
N LEU A 237 -16.96 -13.53 -19.40
CA LEU A 237 -16.18 -13.10 -20.56
C LEU A 237 -16.50 -13.96 -21.79
N ALA A 238 -16.63 -15.28 -21.63
CA ALA A 238 -16.96 -16.19 -22.71
C ALA A 238 -18.35 -15.91 -23.27
N ALA A 239 -19.34 -15.63 -22.42
CA ALA A 239 -20.70 -15.27 -22.83
C ALA A 239 -20.71 -14.00 -23.70
N GLN A 240 -19.94 -12.97 -23.33
CA GLN A 240 -19.78 -11.75 -24.15
C GLN A 240 -19.19 -12.08 -25.52
N VAL A 241 -18.12 -12.88 -25.55
CA VAL A 241 -17.42 -13.27 -26.78
C VAL A 241 -18.34 -14.07 -27.70
N ARG A 242 -19.08 -15.05 -27.18
CA ARG A 242 -20.04 -15.84 -27.95
C ARG A 242 -21.14 -14.97 -28.54
N ALA A 243 -21.71 -14.05 -27.75
CA ALA A 243 -22.72 -13.13 -28.23
C ALA A 243 -22.19 -12.21 -29.35
N ALA A 244 -20.98 -11.67 -29.20
CA ALA A 244 -20.34 -10.83 -30.22
C ALA A 244 -19.97 -11.62 -31.48
N TRP A 245 -19.52 -12.86 -31.32
CA TRP A 245 -19.13 -13.73 -32.43
C TRP A 245 -20.35 -14.19 -33.23
N ASP A 246 -21.41 -14.63 -32.56
CA ASP A 246 -22.62 -15.16 -33.20
C ASP A 246 -23.47 -14.04 -33.85
N ALA A 247 -23.23 -12.77 -33.52
CA ALA A 247 -23.89 -11.61 -34.14
C ALA A 247 -23.48 -11.38 -35.61
N ASP A 248 -22.31 -11.88 -36.02
CA ASP A 248 -21.88 -11.86 -37.43
C ASP A 248 -22.00 -13.29 -38.01
N PRO A 249 -23.01 -13.57 -38.84
CA PRO A 249 -23.23 -14.91 -39.41
C PRO A 249 -22.15 -15.32 -40.42
N ALA A 250 -21.26 -14.40 -40.83
CA ALA A 250 -20.10 -14.73 -41.66
C ALA A 250 -18.95 -15.34 -40.84
N ASN A 251 -19.00 -15.27 -39.51
CA ASN A 251 -17.98 -15.87 -38.67
C ASN A 251 -18.05 -17.40 -38.76
N PRO A 252 -16.91 -18.08 -39.03
CA PRO A 252 -16.85 -19.54 -38.95
C PRO A 252 -16.91 -20.02 -37.48
N PRO A 253 -17.05 -21.32 -37.22
CA PRO A 253 -16.91 -21.87 -35.87
C PRO A 253 -15.59 -21.46 -35.23
N LEU A 254 -15.62 -21.16 -33.93
CA LEU A 254 -14.41 -20.94 -33.14
C LEU A 254 -13.68 -22.26 -32.96
N THR A 255 -12.40 -22.28 -33.35
CA THR A 255 -11.54 -23.47 -33.26
C THR A 255 -10.17 -23.16 -32.66
N LYS A 256 -9.77 -21.89 -32.60
CA LYS A 256 -8.44 -21.48 -32.15
C LYS A 256 -8.49 -20.37 -31.12
N LEU A 257 -7.73 -20.54 -30.05
CA LEU A 257 -7.50 -19.54 -29.00
C LEU A 257 -6.01 -19.18 -28.97
N VAL A 258 -5.71 -17.89 -29.09
CA VAL A 258 -4.36 -17.36 -28.88
C VAL A 258 -4.31 -16.71 -27.49
N LEU A 259 -3.25 -16.99 -26.74
CA LEU A 259 -3.01 -16.45 -25.40
C LEU A 259 -1.96 -15.34 -25.49
N ASP A 260 -2.38 -14.11 -25.24
CA ASP A 260 -1.51 -12.95 -25.18
C ASP A 260 -1.28 -12.54 -23.73
N ALA A 261 -0.09 -12.85 -23.23
CA ALA A 261 0.40 -12.47 -21.91
C ALA A 261 1.54 -11.42 -21.99
N SER A 262 1.68 -10.75 -23.14
CA SER A 262 2.86 -9.92 -23.47
C SER A 262 2.96 -8.61 -22.70
N LEU A 263 1.91 -8.20 -21.97
CA LEU A 263 1.91 -6.99 -21.15
C LEU A 263 3.04 -7.01 -20.12
N PHE A 264 3.29 -8.16 -19.48
CA PHE A 264 4.42 -8.36 -18.57
C PHE A 264 5.57 -9.02 -19.34
N GLY A 265 6.68 -8.29 -19.49
CA GLY A 265 7.88 -8.78 -20.17
C GLY A 265 8.95 -9.35 -19.22
N GLY A 266 9.98 -9.96 -19.80
CA GLY A 266 11.10 -10.54 -19.05
C GLY A 266 10.72 -11.82 -18.32
N ASP A 267 11.44 -12.12 -17.24
CA ASP A 267 11.21 -13.33 -16.44
C ASP A 267 9.84 -13.28 -15.73
N GLU A 268 9.19 -14.45 -15.63
CA GLU A 268 7.95 -14.64 -14.86
C GLU A 268 8.23 -14.91 -13.37
N TRP A 269 9.48 -15.21 -13.02
CA TRP A 269 9.94 -15.49 -11.66
C TRP A 269 11.15 -14.59 -11.36
N GLU A 270 11.13 -13.86 -10.25
CA GLU A 270 12.27 -13.02 -9.88
C GLU A 270 13.43 -13.92 -9.41
N PRO A 271 14.65 -13.77 -9.97
CA PRO A 271 15.75 -14.71 -9.73
C PRO A 271 16.20 -14.93 -8.28
N SER A 272 15.90 -14.00 -7.37
CA SER A 272 16.27 -14.11 -5.95
C SER A 272 15.23 -14.81 -5.09
N TRP A 273 14.04 -15.12 -5.62
CA TRP A 273 13.04 -15.89 -4.88
C TRP A 273 13.35 -17.38 -4.86
N ASP A 274 13.14 -18.02 -3.70
CA ASP A 274 13.22 -19.48 -3.58
C ASP A 274 12.10 -20.14 -4.39
N PRO A 275 12.40 -21.00 -5.39
CA PRO A 275 11.40 -21.73 -6.16
C PRO A 275 10.35 -22.48 -5.33
N ALA A 276 10.68 -22.89 -4.10
CA ALA A 276 9.76 -23.58 -3.20
C ALA A 276 8.57 -22.71 -2.76
N GLU A 277 8.69 -21.38 -2.79
CA GLU A 277 7.60 -20.44 -2.47
C GLU A 277 6.37 -20.63 -3.38
N ARG A 278 6.60 -21.12 -4.60
CA ARG A 278 5.54 -21.49 -5.54
C ARG A 278 4.81 -22.76 -5.12
N GLU A 279 5.58 -23.76 -4.72
CA GLU A 279 5.09 -25.08 -4.31
C GLU A 279 4.35 -25.01 -2.97
N PHE A 280 4.86 -24.20 -2.03
CA PHE A 280 4.18 -23.91 -0.76
C PHE A 280 2.95 -23.03 -0.91
N GLY A 281 2.74 -22.43 -2.09
CA GLY A 281 1.51 -21.72 -2.41
C GLY A 281 1.47 -20.26 -2.00
N TYR A 282 2.63 -19.66 -1.71
CA TYR A 282 2.76 -18.27 -1.29
C TYR A 282 2.89 -17.30 -2.48
N MET A 283 3.37 -17.76 -3.64
CA MET A 283 3.63 -16.92 -4.81
C MET A 283 3.41 -17.69 -6.12
N SER A 284 2.78 -17.09 -7.11
CA SER A 284 2.71 -17.65 -8.48
C SER A 284 3.85 -17.13 -9.36
N ASN A 285 4.10 -17.78 -10.50
CA ASN A 285 4.78 -17.08 -11.60
C ASN A 285 3.94 -15.83 -11.95
N ILE A 286 4.60 -14.68 -12.10
CA ILE A 286 3.95 -13.40 -12.35
C ILE A 286 3.77 -13.19 -13.85
N THR A 287 2.59 -13.58 -14.34
CA THR A 287 2.19 -13.41 -15.73
C THR A 287 1.05 -12.40 -15.86
N ALA A 288 0.93 -11.78 -17.03
CA ALA A 288 -0.17 -10.84 -17.29
C ALA A 288 -1.51 -11.53 -17.54
N LEU A 289 -1.49 -12.84 -17.77
CA LEU A 289 -2.65 -13.69 -17.99
C LEU A 289 -2.57 -14.89 -17.05
N GLN A 290 -3.35 -14.85 -15.98
CA GLN A 290 -3.51 -15.94 -15.03
C GLN A 290 -4.92 -15.92 -14.44
N VAL A 291 -5.33 -17.02 -13.84
CA VAL A 291 -6.61 -17.14 -13.14
C VAL A 291 -6.39 -17.50 -11.69
N ASP A 292 -7.19 -16.93 -10.80
CA ASP A 292 -7.21 -17.21 -9.37
C ASP A 292 -5.83 -17.07 -8.70
N GLY A 293 -4.95 -16.19 -9.18
CA GLY A 293 -3.58 -16.05 -8.67
C GLY A 293 -2.78 -17.35 -8.82
N ASP A 294 -3.17 -18.15 -9.81
CA ASP A 294 -2.69 -19.49 -10.12
C ASP A 294 -2.85 -20.51 -8.99
N ARG A 295 -3.85 -20.37 -8.11
CA ARG A 295 -4.12 -21.37 -7.06
C ARG A 295 -4.70 -22.65 -7.66
N ASP A 296 -4.24 -23.81 -7.20
CA ASP A 296 -4.91 -25.09 -7.45
C ASP A 296 -6.32 -25.11 -6.86
N ASP A 297 -6.47 -24.64 -5.62
CA ASP A 297 -7.74 -24.37 -4.96
C ASP A 297 -7.99 -22.85 -4.88
N PRO A 298 -8.88 -22.29 -5.72
CA PRO A 298 -9.22 -20.88 -5.70
C PRO A 298 -9.82 -20.38 -4.37
N GLY A 299 -10.36 -21.28 -3.54
CA GLY A 299 -10.96 -20.95 -2.24
C GLY A 299 -9.96 -20.86 -1.08
N ALA A 300 -8.71 -21.30 -1.27
CA ALA A 300 -7.71 -21.37 -0.20
C ALA A 300 -6.57 -20.36 -0.40
N ASN A 301 -6.31 -19.48 0.58
CA ASN A 301 -5.27 -18.44 0.45
C ASN A 301 -3.89 -19.01 0.15
N THR A 302 -3.56 -20.12 0.80
CA THR A 302 -2.34 -20.90 0.57
C THR A 302 -2.75 -22.19 -0.10
N SER A 303 -2.31 -22.36 -1.35
CA SER A 303 -2.62 -23.50 -2.19
C SER A 303 -1.54 -23.62 -3.25
N TRP A 304 -1.22 -24.84 -3.68
CA TRP A 304 -0.22 -25.07 -4.70
C TRP A 304 -0.40 -24.17 -5.93
N ARG A 305 0.70 -23.75 -6.57
CA ARG A 305 0.71 -22.95 -7.79
C ARG A 305 1.27 -23.77 -8.96
N SER A 306 0.72 -23.59 -10.16
CA SER A 306 1.22 -24.31 -11.33
C SER A 306 2.57 -23.77 -11.82
N GLY A 307 3.19 -24.52 -12.72
CA GLY A 307 4.31 -24.04 -13.52
C GLY A 307 3.89 -23.28 -14.79
N ASP A 308 2.60 -23.26 -15.15
CA ASP A 308 2.09 -22.64 -16.38
C ASP A 308 0.75 -21.90 -16.14
N PRO A 309 0.78 -20.72 -15.48
CA PRO A 309 -0.44 -19.94 -15.24
C PRO A 309 -1.17 -19.51 -16.50
N ILE A 310 -0.42 -19.23 -17.58
CA ILE A 310 -0.96 -18.80 -18.88
C ILE A 310 -1.74 -19.95 -19.52
N GLY A 311 -1.13 -21.14 -19.58
CA GLY A 311 -1.79 -22.35 -20.08
C GLY A 311 -3.04 -22.69 -19.30
N ARG A 312 -2.99 -22.62 -17.96
CA ARG A 312 -4.17 -22.83 -17.10
C ARG A 312 -5.31 -21.87 -17.41
N ALA A 313 -5.02 -20.57 -17.57
CA ALA A 313 -6.02 -19.59 -17.95
C ALA A 313 -6.61 -19.88 -19.34
N GLY A 314 -5.75 -20.27 -20.28
CA GLY A 314 -6.15 -20.66 -21.64
C GLY A 314 -7.06 -21.89 -21.67
N ASP A 315 -6.70 -22.96 -20.97
CA ASP A 315 -7.48 -24.20 -20.88
C ASP A 315 -8.86 -23.94 -20.26
N ALA A 316 -8.89 -23.16 -19.17
CA ALA A 316 -10.13 -22.77 -18.52
C ALA A 316 -11.04 -21.96 -19.48
N PHE A 317 -10.49 -20.96 -20.17
CA PHE A 317 -11.27 -20.12 -21.07
C PHE A 317 -11.72 -20.87 -22.35
N ALA A 318 -10.89 -21.77 -22.88
CA ALA A 318 -11.25 -22.63 -23.99
C ALA A 318 -12.43 -23.55 -23.65
N SER A 319 -12.48 -24.05 -22.41
CA SER A 319 -13.62 -24.83 -21.90
C SER A 319 -14.90 -24.00 -21.89
N GLU A 320 -14.86 -22.75 -21.44
CA GLU A 320 -16.03 -21.86 -21.42
C GLU A 320 -16.54 -21.49 -22.83
N LEU A 321 -15.64 -21.27 -23.79
CA LEU A 321 -16.04 -20.95 -25.17
C LEU A 321 -16.65 -22.13 -25.93
N GLY A 322 -16.13 -23.34 -25.68
CA GLY A 322 -16.45 -24.56 -26.42
C GLY A 322 -15.95 -24.57 -27.88
N GLY A 323 -15.56 -25.75 -28.37
CA GLY A 323 -15.16 -25.94 -29.78
C GLY A 323 -13.72 -25.58 -30.12
N ILE A 324 -12.95 -25.02 -29.17
CA ILE A 324 -11.53 -24.75 -29.31
C ILE A 324 -10.74 -26.07 -29.36
N SER A 325 -9.95 -26.26 -30.42
CA SER A 325 -9.09 -27.43 -30.63
C SER A 325 -7.60 -27.07 -30.71
N VAL A 326 -7.28 -25.79 -30.87
CA VAL A 326 -5.91 -25.27 -30.92
C VAL A 326 -5.78 -24.13 -29.92
N ILE A 327 -4.82 -24.26 -28.99
CA ILE A 327 -4.41 -23.21 -28.07
C ILE A 327 -2.93 -22.93 -28.33
N GLU A 328 -2.57 -21.66 -28.55
CA GLU A 328 -1.17 -21.25 -28.71
C GLU A 328 -0.89 -19.92 -28.01
N ARG A 329 0.37 -19.65 -27.68
CA ARG A 329 0.80 -18.33 -27.18
C ARG A 329 1.11 -17.42 -28.36
N GLY A 330 0.75 -16.15 -28.26
CA GLY A 330 0.96 -15.17 -29.32
C GLY A 330 0.67 -13.75 -28.86
N THR A 331 0.48 -12.83 -29.81
CA THR A 331 0.09 -11.44 -29.51
C THR A 331 -1.16 -11.06 -30.30
N ALA A 332 -1.98 -10.19 -29.73
CA ALA A 332 -3.16 -9.65 -30.39
C ALA A 332 -2.77 -8.82 -31.62
N PRO A 333 -3.48 -8.98 -32.76
CA PRO A 333 -3.29 -8.11 -33.92
C PRO A 333 -3.63 -6.66 -33.57
N ALA A 334 -2.80 -5.72 -34.03
CA ALA A 334 -3.04 -4.30 -33.83
C ALA A 334 -4.40 -3.89 -34.46
N GLY A 335 -5.25 -3.21 -33.67
CA GLY A 335 -6.57 -2.77 -34.11
C GLY A 335 -7.60 -3.90 -34.28
N ALA A 336 -7.35 -5.09 -33.73
CA ALA A 336 -8.31 -6.18 -33.71
C ALA A 336 -9.63 -5.76 -33.03
N ALA A 337 -10.75 -6.23 -33.57
CA ALA A 337 -12.07 -5.95 -33.01
C ALA A 337 -12.23 -6.63 -31.65
N GLN A 338 -12.58 -5.86 -30.62
CA GLN A 338 -12.91 -6.38 -29.29
C GLN A 338 -14.26 -7.10 -29.31
N LEU A 339 -14.29 -8.29 -28.70
CA LEU A 339 -15.45 -9.16 -28.60
C LEU A 339 -16.01 -9.22 -27.17
N GLY A 340 -15.16 -9.01 -26.16
CA GLY A 340 -15.54 -9.01 -24.76
C GLY A 340 -14.45 -8.41 -23.88
N GLN A 341 -14.85 -8.01 -22.67
CA GLN A 341 -13.96 -7.45 -21.67
C GLN A 341 -14.52 -7.65 -20.25
N VAL A 342 -13.62 -7.90 -19.32
CA VAL A 342 -13.90 -7.92 -17.88
C VAL A 342 -12.79 -7.17 -17.11
N ALA A 343 -13.08 -6.76 -15.89
CA ALA A 343 -12.18 -5.94 -15.09
C ALA A 343 -11.98 -6.52 -13.69
N SER A 344 -10.74 -6.43 -13.19
CA SER A 344 -10.35 -6.82 -11.82
C SER A 344 -11.12 -6.05 -10.76
N PRO A 345 -11.07 -6.43 -9.48
CA PRO A 345 -11.36 -5.54 -8.36
C PRO A 345 -10.55 -4.23 -8.44
N THR A 346 -11.02 -3.18 -7.76
CA THR A 346 -10.30 -1.90 -7.71
C THR A 346 -8.92 -2.06 -7.04
N VAL A 347 -7.98 -1.17 -7.38
CA VAL A 347 -6.68 -1.09 -6.68
C VAL A 347 -6.86 -0.98 -5.17
N ALA A 348 -7.88 -0.27 -4.68
CA ALA A 348 -8.17 -0.22 -3.25
C ALA A 348 -8.51 -1.59 -2.63
N GLN A 349 -9.34 -2.40 -3.31
CA GLN A 349 -9.66 -3.76 -2.87
C GLN A 349 -8.46 -4.72 -2.99
N LEU A 350 -7.64 -4.53 -4.01
CA LEU A 350 -6.41 -5.30 -4.22
C LEU A 350 -5.37 -5.00 -3.14
N ILE A 351 -5.22 -3.72 -2.75
CA ILE A 351 -4.36 -3.32 -1.63
C ILE A 351 -4.87 -3.93 -0.32
N ASP A 352 -6.18 -3.90 -0.06
CA ASP A 352 -6.76 -4.55 1.12
C ASP A 352 -6.36 -6.03 1.19
N LYS A 353 -6.55 -6.76 0.07
CA LYS A 353 -6.15 -8.17 -0.05
C LYS A 353 -4.64 -8.37 0.17
N ALA A 354 -3.81 -7.57 -0.48
CA ALA A 354 -2.35 -7.66 -0.38
C ALA A 354 -1.84 -7.41 1.03
N LEU A 355 -2.49 -6.54 1.81
CA LEU A 355 -2.06 -6.19 3.15
C LEU A 355 -2.60 -7.14 4.22
N VAL A 356 -3.90 -7.48 4.17
CA VAL A 356 -4.60 -8.20 5.25
C VAL A 356 -4.16 -9.66 5.38
N VAL A 357 -3.99 -10.36 4.25
CA VAL A 357 -3.48 -11.74 4.19
C VAL A 357 -2.06 -11.84 3.64
N SER A 358 -1.42 -10.70 3.36
CA SER A 358 -0.07 -10.65 2.80
C SER A 358 0.08 -11.29 1.41
N ASP A 359 -0.93 -11.15 0.54
CA ASP A 359 -0.92 -11.78 -0.80
C ASP A 359 0.23 -11.26 -1.67
N ASN A 360 1.19 -12.15 -2.00
CA ASN A 360 2.37 -11.79 -2.76
C ASN A 360 2.05 -11.53 -4.23
N THR A 361 1.24 -12.40 -4.86
CA THR A 361 0.89 -12.30 -6.28
C THR A 361 0.19 -10.97 -6.59
N VAL A 362 -0.72 -10.51 -5.72
CA VAL A 362 -1.36 -9.19 -5.89
C VAL A 362 -0.36 -8.04 -5.73
N ALA A 363 0.59 -8.14 -4.81
CA ALA A 363 1.61 -7.10 -4.65
C ALA A 363 2.53 -6.99 -5.88
N GLU A 364 2.95 -8.13 -6.47
CA GLU A 364 3.74 -8.12 -7.70
C GLU A 364 2.94 -7.61 -8.90
N MET A 365 1.66 -7.98 -8.99
CA MET A 365 0.75 -7.42 -9.99
C MET A 365 0.75 -5.89 -9.93
N LEU A 366 0.52 -5.32 -8.74
CA LEU A 366 0.48 -3.88 -8.55
C LEU A 366 1.83 -3.23 -8.91
N ALA A 367 2.96 -3.82 -8.50
CA ALA A 367 4.29 -3.30 -8.85
C ALA A 367 4.55 -3.28 -10.36
N ARG A 368 4.13 -4.33 -11.08
CA ARG A 368 4.29 -4.43 -12.54
C ARG A 368 3.38 -3.45 -13.28
N LEU A 369 2.14 -3.28 -12.83
CA LEU A 369 1.23 -2.28 -13.38
C LEU A 369 1.74 -0.85 -13.12
N VAL A 370 2.30 -0.59 -11.94
CA VAL A 370 2.95 0.69 -11.62
C VAL A 370 4.12 0.98 -12.57
N ALA A 371 4.97 -0.01 -12.88
CA ALA A 371 6.06 0.16 -13.82
C ALA A 371 5.59 0.53 -15.24
N ILE A 372 4.51 -0.12 -15.69
CA ILE A 372 3.92 0.13 -17.00
C ILE A 372 3.32 1.53 -17.07
N GLU A 373 2.48 1.91 -16.10
CA GLU A 373 1.81 3.21 -16.09
C GLU A 373 2.79 4.37 -15.85
N ALA A 374 3.83 4.16 -15.04
CA ALA A 374 4.91 5.13 -14.85
C ALA A 374 5.84 5.25 -16.09
N GLY A 375 5.75 4.32 -17.04
CA GLY A 375 6.57 4.32 -18.25
C GLY A 375 8.03 3.92 -18.04
N THR A 376 8.37 3.25 -16.93
CA THR A 376 9.75 2.77 -16.67
C THR A 376 10.03 1.45 -17.35
N GLY A 377 9.00 0.71 -17.73
CA GLY A 377 9.09 -0.55 -18.44
C GLY A 377 8.05 -1.55 -17.95
N ASN A 378 8.22 -2.81 -18.35
CA ASN A 378 7.26 -3.85 -18.03
C ASN A 378 7.92 -5.13 -17.52
N THR A 379 9.11 -5.04 -16.89
CA THR A 379 9.90 -6.15 -16.35
C THR A 379 10.16 -5.97 -14.84
N PHE A 380 10.71 -6.97 -14.15
CA PHE A 380 11.08 -6.84 -12.72
C PHE A 380 12.11 -5.72 -12.52
N GLY A 381 13.08 -5.60 -13.42
CA GLY A 381 14.10 -4.55 -13.36
C GLY A 381 13.53 -3.12 -13.45
N ALA A 382 12.29 -2.94 -13.92
CA ALA A 382 11.63 -1.63 -13.98
C ALA A 382 10.94 -1.23 -12.67
N ILE A 383 10.73 -2.17 -11.73
CA ILE A 383 9.98 -1.97 -10.49
C ILE A 383 10.66 -0.94 -9.59
N ASN A 384 11.98 -1.03 -9.41
CA ASN A 384 12.71 -0.13 -8.53
C ASN A 384 12.47 1.33 -8.90
N GLU A 385 12.70 1.69 -10.17
CA GLU A 385 12.49 3.05 -10.63
C GLU A 385 11.02 3.47 -10.49
N ALA A 386 10.08 2.60 -10.87
CA ALA A 386 8.66 2.91 -10.86
C ALA A 386 8.12 3.19 -9.45
N VAL A 387 8.47 2.34 -8.48
CA VAL A 387 8.02 2.47 -7.10
C VAL A 387 8.62 3.74 -6.50
N LEU A 388 9.91 4.03 -6.73
CA LEU A 388 10.52 5.26 -6.23
C LEU A 388 9.91 6.52 -6.87
N GLN A 389 9.56 6.49 -8.16
CA GLN A 389 8.82 7.57 -8.82
C GLN A 389 7.43 7.76 -8.19
N GLY A 390 6.68 6.67 -7.95
CA GLY A 390 5.36 6.71 -7.32
C GLY A 390 5.37 7.16 -5.86
N LEU A 391 6.51 7.01 -5.18
CA LEU A 391 6.71 7.47 -3.80
C LEU A 391 7.14 8.94 -3.69
N ALA A 392 7.73 9.51 -4.74
CA ALA A 392 8.28 10.86 -4.73
C ALA A 392 7.27 11.96 -4.33
N PRO A 393 5.98 11.93 -4.75
CA PRO A 393 5.00 12.95 -4.37
C PRO A 393 4.72 13.03 -2.86
N TYR A 394 5.05 12.00 -2.09
CA TYR A 394 4.90 12.06 -0.63
C TYR A 394 5.97 12.93 0.04
N GLY A 395 7.03 13.35 -0.68
CA GLY A 395 8.06 14.26 -0.16
C GLY A 395 8.95 13.64 0.92
N ILE A 396 9.04 12.31 0.96
CA ILE A 396 9.95 11.58 1.84
C ILE A 396 11.16 11.17 1.01
N ASP A 397 12.36 11.45 1.49
CA ASP A 397 13.60 11.06 0.82
C ASP A 397 13.67 9.53 0.65
N THR A 398 13.84 9.09 -0.61
CA THR A 398 13.94 7.70 -1.01
C THR A 398 15.39 7.25 -1.23
N ALA A 399 16.37 8.09 -0.92
CA ALA A 399 17.79 7.75 -1.03
C ALA A 399 18.12 6.46 -0.26
N GLY A 400 18.83 5.55 -0.95
CA GLY A 400 19.25 4.26 -0.39
C GLY A 400 18.15 3.19 -0.32
N ILE A 401 16.94 3.47 -0.84
CA ILE A 401 15.92 2.45 -1.02
C ILE A 401 16.21 1.63 -2.28
N THR A 402 16.10 0.30 -2.14
CA THR A 402 16.10 -0.65 -3.26
C THR A 402 14.82 -1.49 -3.19
N VAL A 403 14.08 -1.52 -4.29
CA VAL A 403 12.87 -2.34 -4.47
C VAL A 403 13.13 -3.30 -5.63
N VAL A 404 13.48 -4.54 -5.30
CA VAL A 404 13.71 -5.60 -6.29
C VAL A 404 12.37 -6.21 -6.73
N ASP A 405 11.42 -6.31 -5.80
CA ASP A 405 10.10 -6.87 -6.03
C ASP A 405 8.99 -6.08 -5.31
N GLY A 406 7.73 -6.33 -5.66
CA GLY A 406 6.58 -5.66 -5.04
C GLY A 406 6.17 -6.26 -3.70
N SER A 407 6.42 -7.54 -3.50
CA SER A 407 5.93 -8.34 -2.38
C SER A 407 6.85 -8.29 -1.17
N GLY A 408 8.15 -8.05 -1.35
CA GLY A 408 9.14 -8.12 -0.29
C GLY A 408 9.74 -9.51 -0.08
N LEU A 409 9.52 -10.46 -0.99
CA LEU A 409 10.05 -11.82 -0.88
C LEU A 409 11.56 -11.86 -1.15
N SER A 410 12.07 -10.96 -1.98
CA SER A 410 13.50 -10.81 -2.25
C SER A 410 14.26 -10.30 -1.02
N ASP A 411 15.31 -11.03 -0.64
CA ASP A 411 16.31 -10.62 0.36
C ASP A 411 17.11 -9.37 -0.06
N ASN A 412 17.07 -9.01 -1.34
CA ASN A 412 17.82 -7.90 -1.92
C ASN A 412 17.08 -6.56 -1.83
N ASN A 413 15.84 -6.57 -1.33
CA ASN A 413 15.13 -5.34 -0.97
C ASN A 413 15.87 -4.60 0.16
N ALA A 414 15.78 -3.27 0.16
CA ALA A 414 16.37 -2.45 1.21
C ALA A 414 15.54 -1.20 1.47
N VAL A 415 14.99 -1.05 2.68
CA VAL A 415 14.26 0.16 3.11
C VAL A 415 14.66 0.52 4.54
N PRO A 416 15.06 1.77 4.83
CA PRO A 416 15.40 2.15 6.19
C PRO A 416 14.13 2.26 7.06
N PRO A 417 14.15 1.83 8.35
CA PRO A 417 12.99 1.98 9.25
C PRO A 417 12.43 3.41 9.30
N SER A 418 13.31 4.41 9.19
CA SER A 418 12.94 5.83 9.19
C SER A 418 12.12 6.27 7.97
N TYR A 419 12.21 5.56 6.84
CA TYR A 419 11.31 5.81 5.72
C TYR A 419 9.90 5.35 6.07
N LEU A 420 9.76 4.13 6.59
CA LEU A 420 8.47 3.57 6.96
C LEU A 420 7.77 4.37 8.05
N THR A 421 8.46 4.81 9.11
CA THR A 421 7.82 5.62 10.17
C THR A 421 7.27 6.94 9.63
N ARG A 422 7.98 7.59 8.69
CA ARG A 422 7.52 8.79 8.00
C ARG A 422 6.35 8.50 7.06
N LEU A 423 6.40 7.40 6.32
CA LEU A 423 5.30 6.99 5.45
C LEU A 423 4.04 6.65 6.26
N PHE A 424 4.19 5.93 7.37
CA PHE A 424 3.08 5.62 8.27
C PHE A 424 2.47 6.85 8.94
N ALA A 425 3.24 7.92 9.14
CA ALA A 425 2.68 9.18 9.63
C ALA A 425 1.69 9.77 8.61
N LYS A 426 2.04 9.70 7.31
CA LYS A 426 1.16 10.13 6.21
C LYS A 426 -0.03 9.19 6.01
N ILE A 427 0.18 7.88 6.14
CA ILE A 427 -0.89 6.87 6.11
C ILE A 427 -1.90 7.14 7.24
N ASN A 428 -1.43 7.35 8.46
CA ASN A 428 -2.30 7.68 9.60
C ASN A 428 -3.04 9.02 9.41
N ALA A 429 -2.38 10.00 8.80
CA ALA A 429 -2.99 11.28 8.42
C ALA A 429 -3.92 11.18 7.19
N ARG A 430 -4.00 10.00 6.55
CA ARG A 430 -4.81 9.73 5.35
C ARG A 430 -4.49 10.67 4.18
N GLU A 431 -3.24 11.10 4.05
CA GLU A 431 -2.80 11.99 2.97
C GLU A 431 -2.88 11.30 1.60
N ALA A 432 -3.32 12.02 0.56
CA ALA A 432 -3.24 11.57 -0.84
C ALA A 432 -3.69 10.11 -1.08
N HIS A 433 -4.88 9.75 -0.59
CA HIS A 433 -5.47 8.39 -0.66
C HIS A 433 -4.78 7.30 0.16
N LEU A 434 -3.70 7.59 0.90
CA LEU A 434 -3.02 6.62 1.78
C LEU A 434 -3.92 6.05 2.89
N GLY A 435 -5.08 6.66 3.15
CA GLY A 435 -6.10 6.08 4.03
C GLY A 435 -6.54 4.67 3.60
N VAL A 436 -6.46 4.34 2.31
CA VAL A 436 -6.71 2.97 1.80
C VAL A 436 -5.74 1.96 2.41
N ILE A 437 -4.46 2.32 2.58
CA ILE A 437 -3.48 1.45 3.25
C ILE A 437 -3.88 1.28 4.70
N MET A 438 -4.20 2.37 5.42
CA MET A 438 -4.59 2.31 6.82
C MET A 438 -5.78 1.38 7.04
N ASP A 439 -6.78 1.46 6.17
CA ASP A 439 -7.99 0.65 6.23
C ASP A 439 -7.73 -0.82 5.85
N GLY A 440 -6.65 -1.12 5.13
CA GLY A 440 -6.25 -2.48 4.73
C GLY A 440 -5.27 -3.19 5.68
N LEU A 441 -4.76 -2.50 6.71
CA LEU A 441 -3.79 -3.10 7.63
C LEU A 441 -4.44 -4.18 8.53
N PRO A 442 -3.70 -5.27 8.83
CA PRO A 442 -3.98 -6.12 9.98
C PRO A 442 -4.05 -5.32 11.29
N VAL A 443 -4.86 -5.78 12.22
CA VAL A 443 -5.06 -5.16 13.54
C VAL A 443 -4.85 -6.23 14.62
N SER A 444 -4.00 -5.94 15.62
CA SER A 444 -3.72 -6.84 16.75
C SER A 444 -5.01 -7.43 17.30
N GLY A 445 -5.06 -8.76 17.39
CA GLY A 445 -6.17 -9.57 17.92
C GLY A 445 -7.50 -9.52 17.15
N GLN A 446 -7.64 -8.66 16.12
CA GLN A 446 -8.92 -8.39 15.49
C GLN A 446 -8.99 -8.76 14.02
N ARG A 447 -7.90 -8.56 13.26
CA ARG A 447 -7.92 -8.74 11.81
C ARG A 447 -6.59 -9.16 11.20
N GLY A 448 -6.67 -10.02 10.18
CA GLY A 448 -5.56 -10.35 9.29
C GLY A 448 -4.44 -11.10 10.00
N SER A 449 -3.21 -10.95 9.51
CA SER A 449 -2.03 -11.65 10.07
C SER A 449 -1.67 -11.30 11.52
N LEU A 450 -2.36 -10.33 12.13
CA LEU A 450 -2.23 -9.97 13.55
C LEU A 450 -3.33 -10.55 14.44
N SER A 451 -4.31 -11.27 13.88
CA SER A 451 -5.37 -11.93 14.64
C SER A 451 -5.13 -13.42 14.86
N TYR A 452 -3.98 -13.95 14.44
CA TYR A 452 -3.61 -15.34 14.74
C TYR A 452 -3.46 -15.51 16.25
N SER A 453 -3.79 -16.70 16.76
CA SER A 453 -3.89 -16.97 18.20
C SER A 453 -2.58 -16.78 18.99
N ASP A 454 -1.45 -16.73 18.29
CA ASP A 454 -0.11 -16.55 18.85
C ASP A 454 0.45 -15.13 18.65
N ARG A 455 -0.36 -14.20 18.11
CA ARG A 455 -0.01 -12.79 17.90
C ARG A 455 -0.69 -11.92 18.94
N PHE A 456 0.09 -11.04 19.57
CA PHE A 456 -0.37 -10.19 20.68
C PHE A 456 -1.16 -10.96 21.76
N ALA A 457 -0.76 -12.20 22.05
CA ALA A 457 -1.38 -13.06 23.04
C ALA A 457 -0.73 -12.95 24.43
N GLY A 458 -1.36 -13.54 25.45
CA GLY A 458 -0.84 -13.53 26.83
C GLY A 458 -0.70 -12.12 27.38
N ASP A 459 0.45 -11.79 27.95
CA ASP A 459 0.74 -10.45 28.49
C ASP A 459 0.65 -9.34 27.42
N ASN A 460 0.84 -9.68 26.14
CA ASN A 460 0.74 -8.73 25.03
C ASN A 460 -0.70 -8.40 24.63
N ALA A 461 -1.70 -9.14 25.15
CA ALA A 461 -3.12 -8.89 24.87
C ALA A 461 -3.61 -7.52 25.37
N VAL A 462 -2.84 -6.85 26.23
CA VAL A 462 -3.10 -5.47 26.63
C VAL A 462 -3.07 -4.48 25.45
N ALA A 463 -2.42 -4.85 24.33
CA ALA A 463 -2.35 -4.06 23.10
C ALA A 463 -3.33 -4.54 22.01
N ASP A 464 -4.30 -5.39 22.34
CA ASP A 464 -5.36 -5.83 21.42
C ASP A 464 -6.14 -4.62 20.85
N GLY A 465 -6.35 -4.60 19.53
CA GLY A 465 -6.97 -3.49 18.81
C GLY A 465 -6.13 -2.20 18.70
N ALA A 466 -5.00 -2.10 19.40
CA ALA A 466 -4.21 -0.88 19.48
C ALA A 466 -3.14 -0.76 18.39
N VAL A 467 -2.78 -1.86 17.72
CA VAL A 467 -1.70 -1.92 16.72
C VAL A 467 -2.29 -2.25 15.36
N SER A 468 -2.21 -1.29 14.43
CA SER A 468 -2.51 -1.50 13.00
C SER A 468 -1.21 -1.54 12.23
N ALA A 469 -0.78 -2.71 11.77
CA ALA A 469 0.57 -2.89 11.22
C ALA A 469 0.65 -4.00 10.17
N LYS A 470 1.58 -3.83 9.22
CA LYS A 470 1.92 -4.87 8.26
C LYS A 470 3.01 -5.75 8.84
N THR A 471 2.79 -7.07 8.78
CA THR A 471 3.77 -8.10 9.13
C THR A 471 4.68 -8.43 7.94
N GLY A 472 5.88 -8.90 8.22
CA GLY A 472 6.75 -9.52 7.23
C GLY A 472 7.57 -10.67 7.81
N TRP A 473 7.75 -11.69 6.99
CA TRP A 473 8.64 -12.81 7.26
C TRP A 473 9.28 -13.28 5.95
N ILE A 474 10.58 -13.56 6.03
CA ILE A 474 11.41 -14.34 5.10
C ILE A 474 12.43 -15.09 5.98
N GLU A 475 13.13 -16.09 5.44
CA GLU A 475 14.06 -16.91 6.23
C GLU A 475 15.07 -16.09 7.05
N THR A 476 15.47 -14.94 6.51
CA THR A 476 16.52 -14.10 7.09
C THR A 476 15.98 -12.90 7.88
N GLY A 477 14.66 -12.81 8.10
CA GLY A 477 14.11 -11.71 8.91
C GLY A 477 12.61 -11.75 9.21
N TYR A 478 12.25 -11.24 10.38
CA TYR A 478 10.88 -10.90 10.76
C TYR A 478 10.75 -9.39 10.93
N THR A 479 9.66 -8.82 10.41
CA THR A 479 9.42 -7.38 10.45
C THR A 479 7.99 -7.05 10.83
N LEU A 480 7.82 -5.88 11.45
CA LEU A 480 6.51 -5.30 11.77
C LEU A 480 6.61 -3.78 11.68
N SER A 481 5.72 -3.16 10.92
CA SER A 481 5.69 -1.70 10.81
C SER A 481 4.27 -1.19 10.65
N GLY A 482 3.96 -0.08 11.33
CA GLY A 482 2.60 0.43 11.38
C GLY A 482 2.40 1.58 12.35
N VAL A 483 1.19 1.63 12.89
CA VAL A 483 0.68 2.65 13.79
C VAL A 483 0.27 2.01 15.11
N ILE A 484 0.61 2.65 16.23
CA ILE A 484 0.21 2.28 17.58
C ILE A 484 -0.65 3.39 18.15
N ARG A 485 -1.85 3.05 18.64
CA ARG A 485 -2.65 3.93 19.50
C ARG A 485 -2.29 3.62 20.94
N ALA A 486 -1.33 4.37 21.48
CA ALA A 486 -0.69 4.08 22.76
C ALA A 486 -1.62 4.29 23.97
N GLN A 487 -1.27 3.68 25.09
CA GLN A 487 -2.08 3.70 26.32
C GLN A 487 -2.28 5.11 26.89
N ASP A 488 -1.32 6.01 26.70
CA ASP A 488 -1.39 7.41 27.14
C ASP A 488 -2.20 8.32 26.19
N GLY A 489 -2.77 7.75 25.13
CA GLY A 489 -3.54 8.46 24.10
C GLY A 489 -2.70 9.04 22.95
N SER A 490 -1.37 8.93 23.01
CA SER A 490 -0.51 9.31 21.88
C SER A 490 -0.66 8.33 20.70
N THR A 491 -0.39 8.81 19.49
CA THR A 491 -0.29 7.96 18.30
C THR A 491 1.16 7.88 17.88
N LEU A 492 1.69 6.66 17.77
CA LEU A 492 3.06 6.40 17.37
C LEU A 492 3.09 5.73 15.99
N THR A 493 4.09 6.04 15.19
CA THR A 493 4.45 5.22 14.02
C THR A 493 5.73 4.48 14.31
N PHE A 494 5.84 3.25 13.84
CA PHE A 494 6.97 2.39 14.16
C PHE A 494 7.37 1.49 13.00
N ALA A 495 8.63 1.07 13.03
CA ALA A 495 9.15 -0.02 12.22
C ALA A 495 10.13 -0.82 13.09
N ILE A 496 9.99 -2.14 13.11
CA ILE A 496 10.86 -3.09 13.82
C ILE A 496 11.29 -4.15 12.80
N TYR A 497 12.59 -4.33 12.65
CA TYR A 497 13.19 -5.42 11.89
C TYR A 497 14.07 -6.26 12.82
N ALA A 498 13.77 -7.55 12.90
CA ALA A 498 14.65 -8.56 13.47
C ALA A 498 15.31 -9.30 12.31
N LEU A 499 16.62 -9.15 12.13
CA LEU A 499 17.35 -9.62 10.95
C LEU A 499 18.45 -10.62 11.33
N GLY A 500 18.63 -11.66 10.51
CA GLY A 500 19.68 -12.66 10.69
C GLY A 500 19.09 -14.02 10.98
N ASP A 501 19.67 -14.73 11.95
CA ASP A 501 19.20 -16.03 12.41
C ASP A 501 17.93 -15.85 13.26
N VAL A 502 16.77 -16.02 12.62
CA VAL A 502 15.45 -15.81 13.23
C VAL A 502 14.59 -17.05 13.09
N SER A 503 13.75 -17.31 14.08
CA SER A 503 12.79 -18.42 14.11
C SER A 503 11.36 -17.91 14.31
N ASP A 504 10.36 -18.79 14.18
CA ASP A 504 8.94 -18.42 14.34
C ASP A 504 8.64 -17.68 15.66
N ASP A 505 9.37 -18.00 16.73
CA ASP A 505 9.22 -17.36 18.04
C ASP A 505 9.70 -15.89 18.09
N THR A 506 10.37 -15.41 17.03
CA THR A 506 10.80 -14.01 16.86
C THR A 506 9.60 -13.07 16.78
N LYS A 507 8.48 -13.53 16.19
CA LYS A 507 7.27 -12.69 16.08
C LYS A 507 6.69 -12.33 17.46
N GLN A 508 6.79 -13.21 18.46
CA GLN A 508 6.37 -12.89 19.82
C GLN A 508 7.34 -11.91 20.51
N ALA A 509 8.64 -11.96 20.20
CA ALA A 509 9.59 -10.96 20.69
C ALA A 509 9.28 -9.56 20.10
N ILE A 510 8.95 -9.50 18.80
CA ILE A 510 8.48 -8.27 18.15
C ILE A 510 7.18 -7.77 18.77
N ASP A 511 6.20 -8.63 19.00
CA ASP A 511 4.93 -8.24 19.64
C ASP A 511 5.16 -7.73 21.07
N THR A 512 6.10 -8.33 21.80
CA THR A 512 6.48 -7.90 23.16
C THR A 512 7.14 -6.53 23.17
N LEU A 513 8.06 -6.27 22.23
CA LEU A 513 8.67 -4.96 22.04
C LEU A 513 7.64 -3.90 21.64
N THR A 514 6.76 -4.25 20.70
CA THR A 514 5.66 -3.38 20.24
C THR A 514 4.70 -3.04 21.37
N THR A 515 4.36 -4.01 22.21
CA THR A 515 3.55 -3.80 23.43
C THR A 515 4.27 -2.87 24.40
N GLY A 516 5.60 -2.97 24.52
CA GLY A 516 6.42 -2.00 25.26
C GLY A 516 6.23 -0.56 24.76
N PHE A 517 6.26 -0.35 23.44
CA PHE A 517 5.99 0.96 22.84
C PHE A 517 4.58 1.45 23.14
N PHE A 518 3.57 0.57 23.04
CA PHE A 518 2.18 0.87 23.39
C PHE A 518 2.02 1.32 24.85
N LEU A 519 2.66 0.63 25.80
CA LEU A 519 2.63 0.96 27.22
C LEU A 519 3.37 2.27 27.53
N CYS A 520 4.48 2.52 26.84
CA CYS A 520 5.29 3.72 27.07
C CYS A 520 4.69 5.00 26.47
N GLY A 521 4.03 4.92 25.31
CA GLY A 521 3.47 6.08 24.62
C GLY A 521 4.50 7.18 24.35
N ASP A 522 4.11 8.44 24.54
CA ASP A 522 4.98 9.60 24.38
C ASP A 522 6.03 9.73 25.51
N ASN A 523 5.94 8.90 26.56
CA ASN A 523 6.96 8.82 27.61
C ASN A 523 8.10 7.82 27.28
N LEU A 524 8.12 7.25 26.07
CA LEU A 524 9.16 6.33 25.58
C LEU A 524 10.53 7.00 25.52
N ALA A 525 11.48 6.50 26.29
CA ALA A 525 12.86 6.96 26.29
C ALA A 525 13.70 6.18 25.28
N ASN A 526 14.65 6.86 24.63
CA ASN A 526 15.61 6.25 23.70
C ASN A 526 16.76 5.53 24.44
N THR A 527 16.43 4.67 25.40
CA THR A 527 17.37 3.93 26.28
C THR A 527 17.67 2.55 25.78
#